data_AF-E4XBR0-F1
#
_entry.id   AF-E4XBR0-F1
#
_cell.length_a   1.000
_cell.length_b   1.000
_cell.length_c   1.000
_cell.angle_alpha   90.00
_cell.angle_beta   90.00
_cell.angle_gamma   90.00
#
_symmetry.space_group_name_H-M   'P 1'
#
loop_
_entity.id
_entity.type
_entity.pdbx_description
1 polymer ?
#
loop_
_entity_poly.entity_id
_entity_poly.type
_entity_poly.pdbx_seq_one_letter_code
_entity_poly.pdbx_strand_id
1 'polypeptide(L)'
;MAAKDNNTTPMPAPPDYFKEFTDENIRNNTCPKPPKIPTDAVKIFGTDQCSSWGTVRPLETYNFPRLHPQYCDHRKELKKMVQSVAIGFLDLLDILTKVPDSRERNQRIDDLMLLFIHIHHMINEFRPHQARESLKLILEIQKRRRETLSQNLKKVIDKCTESLSEAKKILEPDPYDII
;
A
#
# COMPACT_ATOMS: atom_id res chain seq x y z
N MET A 1 51.24 -16.65 -11.51
CA MET A 1 50.35 -16.34 -12.64
C MET A 1 49.03 -17.04 -12.37
N ALA A 2 48.14 -16.41 -11.58
CA ALA A 2 46.87 -17.01 -11.17
C ALA A 2 45.75 -16.39 -12.01
N ALA A 3 45.07 -17.23 -12.79
CA ALA A 3 43.99 -16.86 -13.68
C ALA A 3 42.85 -16.20 -12.88
N LYS A 4 42.53 -14.95 -13.22
CA LYS A 4 41.25 -14.35 -12.85
C LYS A 4 40.21 -14.99 -13.75
N ASP A 5 39.45 -15.92 -13.20
CA ASP A 5 38.27 -16.47 -13.86
C ASP A 5 37.25 -15.34 -14.06
N ASN A 6 37.26 -14.78 -15.27
CA ASN A 6 36.29 -13.81 -15.76
C ASN A 6 34.97 -14.53 -16.05
N ASN A 7 34.25 -14.96 -15.01
CA ASN A 7 32.84 -15.33 -15.14
C ASN A 7 31.98 -14.07 -15.01
N THR A 8 31.88 -13.33 -16.11
CA THR A 8 31.21 -12.02 -16.18
C THR A 8 29.70 -12.18 -16.19
N THR A 9 29.12 -12.53 -15.06
CA THR A 9 27.66 -12.39 -14.86
C THR A 9 27.35 -10.93 -14.58
N PRO A 10 26.31 -10.34 -15.19
CA PRO A 10 25.91 -8.95 -14.93
C PRO A 10 25.32 -8.74 -13.53
N MET A 11 25.09 -9.83 -12.77
CA MET A 11 24.57 -9.77 -11.42
C MET A 11 25.71 -9.72 -10.39
N PRO A 12 25.57 -8.91 -9.32
CA PRO A 12 26.52 -8.94 -8.22
C PRO A 12 26.52 -10.33 -7.57
N ALA A 13 27.71 -10.78 -7.14
CA ALA A 13 27.81 -11.98 -6.32
C ALA A 13 26.98 -11.82 -5.04
N PRO A 14 26.39 -12.90 -4.52
CA PRO A 14 25.66 -12.85 -3.27
C PRO A 14 26.59 -12.36 -2.13
N PRO A 15 26.04 -11.70 -1.10
CA PRO A 15 26.84 -11.20 0.02
C PRO A 15 27.60 -12.32 0.74
N ASP A 16 28.86 -12.08 1.09
CA ASP A 16 29.79 -13.09 1.62
C ASP A 16 29.29 -13.90 2.82
N TYR A 17 28.37 -13.36 3.64
CA TYR A 17 27.79 -14.04 4.80
C TYR A 17 27.04 -15.33 4.42
N PHE A 18 26.69 -15.54 3.14
CA PHE A 18 26.08 -16.80 2.70
C PHE A 18 26.97 -18.02 3.01
N LYS A 19 28.30 -17.83 3.05
CA LYS A 19 29.29 -18.88 3.36
C LYS A 19 29.18 -19.39 4.80
N GLU A 20 28.58 -18.61 5.71
CA GLU A 20 28.40 -18.98 7.11
C GLU A 20 27.21 -19.93 7.32
N PHE A 21 26.38 -20.16 6.29
CA PHE A 21 25.23 -21.07 6.31
C PHE A 21 25.64 -22.50 5.89
N THR A 22 26.46 -23.15 6.72
CA THR A 22 26.83 -24.56 6.58
C THR A 22 25.96 -25.47 7.45
N ASP A 23 25.83 -26.75 7.10
CA ASP A 23 25.04 -27.73 7.87
C ASP A 23 25.48 -27.82 9.34
N GLU A 24 26.78 -27.67 9.59
CA GLU A 24 27.35 -27.66 10.94
C GLU A 24 26.94 -26.42 11.74
N ASN A 25 27.02 -25.22 11.12
CA ASN A 25 26.63 -23.98 11.77
C ASN A 25 25.11 -23.92 12.03
N ILE A 26 24.32 -24.52 11.15
CA ILE A 26 22.87 -24.65 11.31
C ILE A 26 22.56 -25.55 12.51
N ARG A 27 23.22 -26.72 12.61
CA ARG A 27 23.06 -27.62 13.75
C ARG A 27 23.48 -26.99 15.07
N ASN A 28 24.55 -26.20 15.05
CA ASN A 28 25.11 -25.53 16.22
C ASN A 28 24.43 -24.18 16.55
N ASN A 29 23.45 -23.74 15.76
CA ASN A 29 22.79 -22.42 15.87
C ASN A 29 23.78 -21.23 15.89
N THR A 30 24.91 -21.35 15.19
CA THR A 30 25.95 -20.31 15.10
C THR A 30 25.79 -19.40 13.87
N CYS A 31 24.79 -19.66 13.03
CA CYS A 31 24.52 -18.83 11.85
C CYS A 31 24.24 -17.36 12.22
N PRO A 32 24.70 -16.41 11.39
CA PRO A 32 24.46 -14.99 11.62
C PRO A 32 22.96 -14.70 11.62
N LYS A 33 22.50 -13.97 12.64
CA LYS A 33 21.12 -13.50 12.72
C LYS A 33 20.90 -12.38 11.69
N PRO A 34 19.66 -12.20 11.19
CA PRO A 34 19.36 -11.10 10.29
C PRO A 34 19.75 -9.76 10.94
N PRO A 35 20.21 -8.78 10.14
CA PRO A 35 20.54 -7.45 10.64
C PRO A 35 19.31 -6.84 11.33
N LYS A 36 19.57 -6.08 12.40
CA LYS A 36 18.49 -5.34 13.10
C LYS A 36 17.88 -4.32 12.14
N ILE A 37 16.55 -4.20 12.16
CA ILE A 37 15.84 -3.18 11.38
C ILE A 37 16.35 -1.81 11.85
N PRO A 38 16.90 -0.97 10.96
CA PRO A 38 17.36 0.36 11.33
C PRO A 38 16.20 1.19 11.90
N THR A 39 16.38 1.74 13.10
CA THR A 39 15.42 2.68 13.70
C THR A 39 15.70 4.13 13.27
N ASP A 40 16.90 4.39 12.76
CA ASP A 40 17.32 5.71 12.29
C ASP A 40 17.04 5.92 10.80
N ALA A 41 17.28 7.15 10.34
CA ALA A 41 17.08 7.49 8.94
C ALA A 41 18.03 6.68 8.02
N VAL A 42 17.47 5.95 7.06
CA VAL A 42 18.23 5.13 6.10
C VAL A 42 18.35 5.88 4.79
N LYS A 43 19.57 6.08 4.27
CA LYS A 43 19.73 6.67 2.93
C LYS A 43 19.29 5.66 1.86
N ILE A 44 18.18 5.94 1.18
CA ILE A 44 17.68 5.15 0.05
C ILE A 44 17.77 6.01 -1.20
N PHE A 45 18.46 5.51 -2.24
CA PHE A 45 18.69 6.23 -3.51
C PHE A 45 19.26 7.66 -3.30
N GLY A 46 20.21 7.81 -2.38
CA GLY A 46 20.84 9.09 -2.08
C GLY A 46 20.02 10.03 -1.18
N THR A 47 18.77 9.69 -0.84
CA THR A 47 17.89 10.49 0.02
C THR A 47 17.74 9.87 1.39
N ASP A 48 17.88 10.64 2.47
CA ASP A 48 17.75 10.14 3.84
C ASP A 48 16.28 9.82 4.15
N GLN A 49 15.90 8.54 4.20
CA GLN A 49 14.56 8.04 4.53
C GLN A 49 14.33 8.01 6.05
N CYS A 50 13.42 8.83 6.59
CA CYS A 50 13.06 8.81 8.01
C CYS A 50 12.34 7.49 8.33
N SER A 51 12.66 6.88 9.47
CA SER A 51 12.14 5.58 9.90
C SER A 51 10.64 5.58 10.27
N SER A 52 9.99 6.75 10.31
CA SER A 52 8.53 6.85 10.53
C SER A 52 7.76 6.31 9.32
N TRP A 53 7.59 5.00 9.28
CA TRP A 53 6.82 4.30 8.27
C TRP A 53 5.42 4.92 8.12
N GLY A 54 5.07 5.36 6.92
CA GLY A 54 3.72 5.84 6.61
C GLY A 54 3.41 7.32 6.88
N THR A 55 4.38 8.14 7.29
CA THR A 55 4.19 9.60 7.37
C THR A 55 4.81 10.27 6.14
N VAL A 56 4.00 11.04 5.40
CA VAL A 56 4.50 11.85 4.28
C VAL A 56 5.39 12.94 4.85
N ARG A 57 6.57 13.14 4.25
CA ARG A 57 7.44 14.24 4.68
C ARG A 57 6.83 15.60 4.35
N PRO A 58 6.92 16.57 5.27
CA PRO A 58 6.50 17.93 4.99
C PRO A 58 7.22 18.51 3.76
N LEU A 59 6.51 19.31 2.96
CA LEU A 59 7.03 20.04 1.79
C LEU A 59 8.27 20.88 2.13
N GLU A 60 8.35 21.38 3.36
CA GLU A 60 9.45 22.20 3.90
C GLU A 60 10.78 21.44 3.93
N THR A 61 10.74 20.11 4.05
CA THR A 61 11.95 19.28 4.03
C THR A 61 12.62 19.30 2.65
N TYR A 62 11.87 19.65 1.61
CA TYR A 62 12.32 19.72 0.23
C TYR A 62 12.53 21.16 -0.27
N ASN A 63 12.48 22.16 0.63
CA ASN A 63 12.57 23.59 0.31
C ASN A 63 11.50 24.09 -0.70
N PHE A 64 10.34 23.43 -0.79
CA PHE A 64 9.24 23.94 -1.62
C PHE A 64 8.42 24.98 -0.85
N PRO A 65 8.11 26.15 -1.45
CA PRO A 65 7.24 27.14 -0.84
C PRO A 65 5.82 26.59 -0.74
N ARG A 66 5.26 26.59 0.48
CA ARG A 66 3.91 26.09 0.74
C ARG A 66 2.85 26.98 0.08
N LEU A 67 2.06 26.39 -0.82
CA LEU A 67 0.99 27.09 -1.54
C LEU A 67 -0.37 27.15 -0.82
N HIS A 68 -0.57 26.42 0.28
CA HIS A 68 -1.85 26.31 0.98
C HIS A 68 -1.66 26.31 2.52
N PRO A 69 -2.64 26.80 3.30
CA PRO A 69 -2.58 26.75 4.76
C PRO A 69 -2.47 25.32 5.29
N GLN A 70 -1.73 25.12 6.39
CA GLN A 70 -1.48 23.79 6.96
C GLN A 70 -2.75 23.08 7.46
N TYR A 71 -3.78 23.84 7.85
CA TYR A 71 -5.10 23.33 8.18
C TYR A 71 -6.10 23.84 7.16
N CYS A 72 -6.37 23.04 6.14
CA CYS A 72 -7.35 23.37 5.10
C CYS A 72 -8.17 22.15 4.69
N ASP A 73 -9.31 22.43 4.04
CA ASP A 73 -10.11 21.41 3.38
C ASP A 73 -9.35 20.90 2.14
N HIS A 74 -8.69 19.75 2.30
CA HIS A 74 -7.81 19.16 1.28
C HIS A 74 -8.53 18.96 -0.05
N ARG A 75 -9.85 18.67 -0.02
CA ARG A 75 -10.65 18.48 -1.24
C ARG A 75 -10.80 19.79 -2.01
N LYS A 76 -11.10 20.88 -1.31
CA LYS A 76 -11.26 22.20 -1.94
C LYS A 76 -9.93 22.71 -2.49
N GLU A 77 -8.86 22.59 -1.71
CA GLU A 77 -7.54 23.04 -2.13
C GLU A 77 -7.00 22.22 -3.30
N LEU A 78 -7.18 20.88 -3.29
CA LEU A 78 -6.82 20.04 -4.43
C LEU A 78 -7.58 20.44 -5.70
N LYS A 79 -8.88 20.74 -5.58
CA LYS A 79 -9.69 21.21 -6.72
C LYS A 79 -9.17 22.54 -7.27
N LYS A 80 -8.82 23.49 -6.41
CA LYS A 80 -8.23 24.78 -6.81
C LYS A 80 -6.90 24.57 -7.53
N MET A 81 -6.02 23.72 -7.01
CA MET A 81 -4.74 23.44 -7.67
C MET A 81 -4.93 22.79 -9.04
N VAL A 82 -5.84 21.83 -9.19
CA VAL A 82 -6.17 21.22 -10.48
C VAL A 82 -6.70 22.26 -11.48
N GLN A 83 -7.57 23.16 -11.03
CA GLN A 83 -8.05 24.27 -11.86
C GLN A 83 -6.90 25.23 -12.24
N SER A 84 -6.00 25.53 -11.30
CA SER A 84 -4.82 26.36 -11.53
C SER A 84 -3.85 25.72 -12.54
N VAL A 85 -3.69 24.39 -12.52
CA VAL A 85 -2.90 23.65 -13.52
C VAL A 85 -3.54 23.77 -14.91
N ALA A 86 -4.86 23.63 -15.01
CA ALA A 86 -5.56 23.74 -16.29
C ALA A 86 -5.41 25.14 -16.90
N ILE A 87 -5.58 26.20 -16.09
CA ILE A 87 -5.38 27.59 -16.53
C ILE A 87 -3.90 27.80 -16.90
N GLY A 88 -2.96 27.34 -16.06
CA GLY A 88 -1.54 27.48 -16.32
C GLY A 88 -1.07 26.78 -17.59
N PHE A 89 -1.70 25.66 -17.95
CA PHE A 89 -1.44 24.98 -19.22
C PHE A 89 -1.95 25.77 -20.43
N LEU A 90 -3.15 26.36 -20.33
CA LEU A 90 -3.68 27.23 -21.40
C LEU A 90 -2.82 28.46 -21.61
N ASP A 91 -2.35 29.09 -20.53
CA ASP A 91 -1.43 30.23 -20.62
C ASP A 91 -0.10 29.82 -21.24
N LEU A 92 0.41 28.64 -20.92
CA LEU A 92 1.61 28.09 -21.54
C LEU A 92 1.42 27.88 -23.05
N LEU A 93 0.26 27.36 -23.48
CA LEU A 93 -0.06 27.22 -24.91
C LEU A 93 -0.11 28.58 -25.61
N ASP A 94 -0.72 29.60 -24.99
CA ASP A 94 -0.76 30.95 -25.53
C ASP A 94 0.66 31.53 -25.70
N ILE A 95 1.53 31.38 -24.70
CA ILE A 95 2.94 31.79 -24.79
C ILE A 95 3.67 31.06 -25.93
N LEU A 96 3.46 29.74 -26.07
CA LEU A 96 4.11 28.95 -27.12
C LEU A 96 3.67 29.34 -28.54
N THR A 97 2.43 29.79 -28.71
CA THR A 97 1.94 30.27 -30.01
C THR A 97 2.43 31.67 -30.36
N LYS A 98 2.72 32.51 -29.38
CA LYS A 98 3.19 33.89 -29.58
C LYS A 98 4.71 34.02 -29.61
N VAL A 99 5.42 33.54 -28.57
CA VAL A 99 6.88 33.67 -28.42
C VAL A 99 7.44 32.41 -27.74
N PRO A 100 7.85 31.39 -28.53
CA PRO A 100 8.25 30.09 -27.98
C PRO A 100 9.57 30.10 -27.21
N ASP A 101 10.51 31.02 -27.50
CA ASP A 101 11.80 31.14 -26.82
C ASP A 101 11.79 32.16 -25.65
N SER A 102 10.62 32.55 -25.18
CA SER A 102 10.50 33.49 -24.07
C SER A 102 10.95 32.89 -22.74
N ARG A 103 11.53 33.73 -21.88
CA ARG A 103 11.81 33.38 -20.48
C ARG A 103 10.53 33.08 -19.69
N GLU A 104 9.40 33.67 -20.10
CA GLU A 104 8.07 33.47 -19.52
C GLU A 104 7.60 32.02 -19.66
N ARG A 105 7.95 31.34 -20.75
CA ARG A 105 7.69 29.90 -20.92
C ARG A 105 8.30 29.08 -19.78
N ASN A 106 9.59 29.30 -19.49
CA ASN A 106 10.30 28.53 -18.47
C ASN A 106 9.72 28.82 -17.08
N GLN A 107 9.39 30.08 -16.77
CA GLN A 107 8.71 30.43 -15.52
C GLN A 107 7.35 29.72 -15.38
N ARG A 108 6.57 29.63 -16.47
CA ARG A 108 5.27 28.95 -16.44
C ARG A 108 5.41 27.44 -16.25
N ILE A 109 6.47 26.85 -16.81
CA ILE A 109 6.81 25.44 -16.59
C ILE A 109 7.19 25.19 -15.13
N ASP A 110 8.00 26.07 -14.53
CA ASP A 110 8.39 25.97 -13.12
C ASP A 110 7.17 26.10 -12.18
N ASP A 111 6.26 27.03 -12.46
CA ASP A 111 4.98 27.18 -11.75
C ASP A 111 4.14 25.89 -11.82
N LEU A 112 4.02 25.31 -13.02
CA LEU A 112 3.27 24.07 -13.23
C LEU A 112 3.93 22.90 -12.49
N MET A 113 5.26 22.77 -12.55
CA MET A 113 5.99 21.76 -11.77
C MET A 113 5.71 21.89 -10.28
N LEU A 114 5.74 23.12 -9.75
CA LEU A 114 5.44 23.38 -8.35
C LEU A 114 4.01 22.97 -7.99
N LEU A 115 3.02 23.27 -8.83
CA LEU A 115 1.63 22.84 -8.63
C LEU A 115 1.49 21.31 -8.60
N PHE A 116 2.17 20.59 -9.51
CA PHE A 116 2.14 19.13 -9.52
C PHE A 116 2.75 18.52 -8.26
N ILE A 117 3.88 19.06 -7.79
CA ILE A 117 4.52 18.60 -6.54
C ILE A 117 3.56 18.75 -5.36
N HIS A 118 2.86 19.88 -5.26
CA HIS A 118 1.86 20.11 -4.22
C HIS A 118 0.66 19.17 -4.32
N ILE A 119 0.13 18.94 -5.53
CA ILE A 119 -0.94 17.98 -5.77
C ILE A 119 -0.53 16.57 -5.32
N HIS A 120 0.68 16.13 -5.68
CA HIS A 120 1.20 14.83 -5.28
C HIS A 120 1.33 14.72 -3.77
N HIS A 121 1.86 15.76 -3.12
CA HIS A 121 2.00 15.78 -1.67
C HIS A 121 0.64 15.66 -0.96
N MET A 122 -0.35 16.47 -1.36
CA MET A 122 -1.69 16.42 -0.77
C MET A 122 -2.39 15.06 -0.98
N ILE A 123 -2.23 14.44 -2.15
CA ILE A 123 -2.75 13.08 -2.40
C ILE A 123 -2.06 12.08 -1.47
N ASN A 124 -0.75 12.21 -1.27
CA ASN A 124 -0.01 11.34 -0.38
C ASN A 124 -0.47 11.50 1.08
N GLU A 125 -0.73 12.73 1.54
CA GLU A 125 -1.25 12.99 2.89
C GLU A 125 -2.63 12.35 3.11
N PHE A 126 -3.41 12.17 2.04
CA PHE A 126 -4.71 11.51 2.11
C PHE A 126 -4.65 9.96 2.12
N ARG A 127 -3.51 9.36 1.74
CA ARG A 127 -3.34 7.89 1.68
C ARG A 127 -3.68 7.16 2.98
N PRO A 128 -3.26 7.63 4.18
CA PRO A 128 -3.59 6.94 5.43
C PRO A 128 -5.10 6.92 5.71
N HIS A 129 -5.80 8.00 5.36
CA HIS A 129 -7.26 8.04 5.47
C HIS A 129 -7.91 7.04 4.49
N GLN A 130 -7.49 7.02 3.23
CA GLN A 130 -7.97 6.05 2.24
C GLN A 130 -7.74 4.59 2.68
N ALA A 131 -6.59 4.29 3.27
CA ALA A 131 -6.28 2.96 3.78
C ALA A 131 -7.23 2.54 4.90
N ARG A 132 -7.59 3.46 5.81
CA ARG A 132 -8.57 3.21 6.89
C ARG A 132 -9.96 2.94 6.34
N GLU A 133 -10.43 3.72 5.38
CA GLU A 133 -11.74 3.49 4.74
C GLU A 133 -11.77 2.17 3.98
N SER A 134 -10.67 1.82 3.30
CA SER A 134 -10.52 0.54 2.61
C SER A 134 -10.55 -0.64 3.60
N LEU A 135 -9.87 -0.52 4.74
CA LEU A 135 -9.90 -1.51 5.82
C LEU A 135 -11.32 -1.68 6.38
N LYS A 136 -12.04 -0.58 6.61
CA LYS A 136 -13.43 -0.61 7.08
C LYS A 136 -14.32 -1.38 6.12
N LEU A 137 -14.22 -1.10 4.82
CA LEU A 137 -14.96 -1.83 3.77
C LEU A 137 -14.65 -3.34 3.80
N ILE A 138 -13.37 -3.71 3.91
CA ILE A 138 -12.95 -5.11 3.99
C ILE A 138 -13.59 -5.80 5.20
N LEU A 139 -13.58 -5.15 6.37
CA LEU A 139 -14.18 -5.68 7.60
C LEU A 139 -15.69 -5.84 7.49
N GLU A 140 -16.38 -4.90 6.83
CA GLU A 140 -17.82 -5.03 6.55
C GLU A 140 -18.13 -6.23 5.65
N ILE A 141 -17.33 -6.44 4.59
CA ILE A 141 -17.47 -7.60 3.71
C ILE A 141 -17.25 -8.89 4.49
N GLN A 142 -16.21 -8.95 5.33
CA GLN A 142 -15.94 -10.13 6.18
C GLN A 142 -17.08 -10.40 7.16
N LYS A 143 -17.66 -9.35 7.76
CA LYS A 143 -18.83 -9.47 8.64
C LYS A 143 -20.01 -10.11 7.89
N ARG A 144 -20.40 -9.56 6.74
CA ARG A 144 -21.52 -10.10 5.93
C ARG A 144 -21.27 -11.55 5.54
N ARG A 145 -20.06 -11.90 5.09
CA ARG A 145 -19.69 -13.28 4.76
C ARG A 145 -19.89 -14.24 5.94
N ARG A 146 -19.49 -13.84 7.15
CA ARG A 146 -19.68 -14.65 8.36
C ARG A 146 -21.15 -14.80 8.73
N GLU A 147 -21.94 -13.75 8.60
CA GLU A 147 -23.39 -13.80 8.84
C GLU A 147 -24.09 -14.75 7.86
N THR A 148 -23.78 -14.65 6.56
CA THR A 148 -24.31 -15.55 5.54
C THR A 148 -23.89 -17.01 5.79
N LEU A 149 -22.62 -17.25 6.14
CA LEU A 149 -22.13 -18.58 6.48
C LEU A 149 -22.87 -19.15 7.70
N SER A 150 -23.05 -18.35 8.75
CA SER A 150 -23.79 -18.78 9.95
C SER A 150 -25.24 -19.14 9.64
N GLN A 151 -25.92 -18.33 8.81
CA GLN A 151 -27.28 -18.63 8.37
C GLN A 151 -27.36 -19.91 7.54
N ASN A 152 -26.40 -20.14 6.65
CA ASN A 152 -26.33 -21.37 5.85
C ASN A 152 -26.07 -22.60 6.72
N LEU A 153 -25.17 -22.50 7.70
CA LEU A 153 -24.89 -23.59 8.64
C LEU A 153 -26.13 -23.93 9.49
N LYS A 154 -26.87 -22.92 9.97
CA LYS A 154 -28.14 -23.14 10.69
C LYS A 154 -29.13 -23.93 9.84
N LYS A 155 -29.35 -23.51 8.58
CA LYS A 155 -30.23 -24.23 7.65
C LYS A 155 -29.81 -25.68 7.42
N VAL A 156 -28.51 -25.96 7.37
CA VAL A 156 -28.00 -27.33 7.21
C VAL A 156 -28.25 -28.14 8.48
N ILE A 157 -28.02 -27.57 9.66
CA ILE A 157 -28.30 -28.22 10.94
C ILE A 157 -29.78 -28.53 11.07
N ASP A 158 -30.66 -27.56 10.78
CA ASP A 158 -32.12 -27.74 10.85
C ASP A 158 -32.56 -28.92 9.97
N LYS A 159 -32.08 -28.97 8.71
CA LYS A 159 -32.32 -30.11 7.80
C LYS A 159 -31.81 -31.44 8.35
N CYS A 160 -30.59 -31.48 8.89
CA CYS A 160 -30.04 -32.69 9.49
C CYS A 160 -30.88 -33.15 10.69
N THR A 161 -31.37 -32.21 11.52
CA THR A 161 -32.23 -32.54 12.66
C THR A 161 -33.60 -33.05 12.23
N GLU A 162 -34.18 -32.50 11.16
CA GLU A 162 -35.41 -33.00 10.55
C GLU A 162 -35.23 -34.43 10.04
N SER A 163 -34.18 -34.69 9.24
CA SER A 163 -33.87 -36.04 8.74
C SER A 163 -33.58 -37.03 9.86
N LEU A 164 -32.90 -36.61 10.92
CA LEU A 164 -32.64 -37.46 12.09
C LEU A 164 -33.93 -37.77 12.85
N SER A 165 -34.83 -36.79 13.02
CA SER A 165 -36.14 -37.00 13.65
C SER A 165 -37.01 -37.94 12.83
N GLU A 166 -36.96 -37.86 11.50
CA GLU A 166 -37.68 -38.76 10.61
C GLU A 166 -37.14 -40.20 10.71
N ALA A 167 -35.82 -40.37 10.65
CA ALA A 167 -35.18 -41.66 10.84
C ALA A 167 -35.48 -42.28 12.21
N LYS A 168 -35.51 -41.45 13.27
CA LYS A 168 -35.88 -41.91 14.62
C LYS A 168 -37.32 -42.45 14.67
N LYS A 169 -38.29 -41.77 14.05
CA LYS A 169 -39.68 -42.23 13.97
C LYS A 169 -39.82 -43.58 13.26
N ILE A 170 -38.96 -43.86 12.28
CA ILE A 170 -38.95 -45.14 11.56
C ILE A 170 -38.40 -46.28 12.46
N LEU A 171 -37.44 -45.96 13.33
CA LEU A 171 -36.75 -46.94 14.19
C LEU A 171 -37.48 -47.25 15.50
N GLU A 172 -38.32 -46.34 16.00
CA GLU A 172 -39.23 -46.58 17.13
C GLU A 172 -40.65 -46.82 16.59
N PRO A 173 -41.01 -48.05 16.13
CA PRO A 173 -42.39 -48.36 15.82
C PRO A 173 -43.25 -48.25 17.10
N ASP A 174 -44.50 -47.82 16.93
CA ASP A 174 -45.45 -47.67 18.03
C ASP A 174 -45.56 -49.02 18.77
N PRO A 175 -45.48 -49.09 20.11
CA PRO A 175 -45.61 -50.34 20.87
C PRO A 175 -46.94 -51.10 20.63
N TYR A 176 -47.84 -50.56 19.80
CA TYR A 176 -49.11 -51.14 19.39
C TYR A 176 -49.10 -51.78 17.99
N ASP A 177 -48.00 -51.73 17.22
CA ASP A 177 -47.91 -52.34 15.88
C ASP A 177 -47.64 -53.87 15.90
N ILE A 178 -47.60 -54.50 17.09
CA ILE A 178 -47.54 -55.96 17.26
C ILE A 178 -48.84 -56.46 17.89
N ILE A 179 -49.96 -56.38 17.17
CA ILE A 179 -51.16 -57.22 17.39
C ILE A 179 -51.70 -57.68 16.04
#